data_AF-A0AB73UZQ4-F1
#
_entry.id   AF-A0AB73UZQ4-F1
#
_cell.length_a   1.000
_cell.length_b   1.000
_cell.length_c   1.000
_cell.angle_alpha   90.00
_cell.angle_beta   90.00
_cell.angle_gamma   90.00
#
_symmetry.space_group_name_H-M   'P 1'
#
loop_
_entity.id
_entity.type
_entity.pdbx_description
1 polymer ?
#
loop_
_entity_poly.entity_id
_entity_poly.type
_entity_poly.pdbx_seq_one_letter_code
_entity_poly.pdbx_strand_id
1 'polypeptide(L)' 'MTEQAYDLTKITEVQQTNDEQKVNFLLGSGWVLLKVTETQFHDNYGALKADVVFTLGNTQ' A
#
# COMPACT_ATOMS: atom_id res chain seq x y z
N MET A 1 6.19 20.31 -11.69
CA MET A 1 6.64 19.56 -10.50
C MET A 1 7.61 18.52 -11.00
N THR A 2 8.88 18.60 -10.63
CA THR A 2 9.88 17.58 -10.98
C THR A 2 9.55 16.31 -10.22
N GLU A 3 9.24 15.23 -10.93
CA GLU A 3 9.10 13.90 -10.35
C GLU A 3 10.39 13.56 -9.60
N GLN A 4 10.30 13.49 -8.28
CA GLN A 4 11.36 12.92 -7.47
C GLN A 4 11.37 11.42 -7.80
N ALA A 5 12.28 11.02 -8.69
CA ALA A 5 12.49 9.61 -8.99
C ALA A 5 12.97 8.92 -7.71
N TYR A 6 12.10 8.10 -7.10
CA TYR A 6 12.45 7.32 -5.93
C TYR A 6 13.49 6.27 -6.34
N ASP A 7 14.64 6.29 -5.67
CA ASP A 7 15.71 5.32 -5.92
C ASP A 7 15.33 3.95 -5.31
N LEU A 8 14.79 3.08 -6.15
CA LEU A 8 14.32 1.73 -5.75
C LEU A 8 15.47 0.77 -5.44
N THR A 9 16.73 1.11 -5.76
CA THR A 9 17.89 0.25 -5.48
C THR A 9 18.17 0.11 -3.99
N LYS A 10 17.58 0.98 -3.17
CA LYS A 10 17.67 0.96 -1.70
C LYS A 10 16.65 0.04 -1.03
N ILE A 11 15.74 -0.57 -1.79
CA ILE A 11 14.80 -1.56 -1.25
C ILE A 11 15.59 -2.82 -0.93
N THR A 12 15.75 -3.09 0.37
CA THR A 12 16.52 -4.26 0.84
C THR A 12 15.66 -5.52 0.89
N GLU A 13 14.34 -5.39 1.03
CA GLU A 13 13.42 -6.51 1.14
C GLU A 13 11.98 -6.09 0.79
N VAL A 14 11.21 -6.99 0.16
CA VAL A 14 9.79 -6.81 -0.15
C VAL A 14 9.01 -7.94 0.50
N GLN A 15 8.07 -7.60 1.38
CA GLN A 15 7.15 -8.57 1.99
C GLN A 15 5.70 -8.19 1.69
N GLN A 16 4.90 -9.19 1.28
CA GLN A 16 3.46 -9.08 1.16
C GLN A 16 2.79 -9.87 2.28
N THR A 17 1.82 -9.26 2.94
CA THR A 17 1.06 -9.89 4.02
C THR A 17 -0.31 -9.24 4.15
N ASN A 18 -1.31 -10.03 4.54
CA ASN A 18 -2.63 -9.58 4.94
C ASN A 18 -2.87 -9.75 6.46
N ASP A 19 -1.87 -10.24 7.20
CA ASP A 19 -1.89 -10.37 8.66
C ASP A 19 -1.63 -9.02 9.34
N GLU A 20 -2.61 -8.55 10.13
CA GLU A 20 -2.56 -7.29 10.86
C GLU A 20 -1.44 -7.25 11.92
N GLN A 21 -1.20 -8.35 12.64
CA GLN A 21 -0.14 -8.40 13.65
C GLN A 21 1.23 -8.24 13.00
N LYS A 22 1.42 -8.89 11.84
CA LYS A 22 2.66 -8.78 11.07
C LYS A 22 2.86 -7.36 10.51
N VAL A 23 1.80 -6.72 10.01
CA VAL A 23 1.83 -5.32 9.54
C VAL A 23 2.28 -4.39 10.66
N ASN A 24 1.69 -4.52 11.85
CA ASN A 24 2.02 -3.68 13.01
C ASN A 24 3.48 -3.90 13.48
N PHE A 25 3.95 -5.15 13.46
CA PHE A 25 5.34 -5.47 13.78
C PHE A 25 6.33 -4.83 12.80
N LEU A 26 6.06 -4.94 11.49
CA LEU A 26 6.93 -4.37 10.44
C LEU A 26 6.97 -2.85 10.53
N LEU A 27 5.82 -2.19 10.70
CA LEU A 27 5.76 -0.75 10.96
C LEU A 27 6.64 -0.39 12.15
N GLY A 28 6.43 -1.04 13.31
CA GLY A 28 7.23 -0.80 14.52
C GLY A 28 8.73 -1.08 14.36
N SER A 29 9.13 -1.85 13.35
CA SER A 29 10.53 -2.15 13.01
C SER A 29 11.13 -1.15 12.01
N GLY A 30 10.41 -0.09 11.66
CA GLY A 30 10.87 0.98 10.77
C GLY A 30 10.64 0.71 9.28
N TRP A 31 9.80 -0.27 8.93
CA TRP A 31 9.46 -0.54 7.54
C TRP A 31 8.45 0.48 7.01
N VAL A 32 8.64 0.88 5.75
CA VAL A 32 7.62 1.60 4.98
C VAL A 32 6.71 0.57 4.32
N LEU A 33 5.43 0.60 4.66
CA LEU A 33 4.44 -0.35 4.11
C LEU A 33 3.51 0.32 3.11
N LEU A 34 3.24 -0.38 2.00
CA LEU A 34 2.23 -0.01 1.01
C LEU A 34 0.98 -0.85 1.24
N LYS A 35 -0.08 -0.23 1.78
CA LYS A 35 -1.40 -0.88 1.82
C LYS A 35 -2.08 -0.72 0.46
N VAL A 36 -2.44 -1.83 -0.15
CA VAL A 36 -3.27 -1.87 -1.36
C VAL A 36 -4.68 -2.28 -0.95
N THR A 37 -5.65 -1.40 -1.16
CA THR A 37 -7.07 -1.71 -0.91
C THR A 37 -7.80 -1.71 -2.25
N GLU A 38 -8.37 -2.85 -2.61
CA GLU A 38 -9.25 -2.97 -3.77
C GLU A 38 -10.70 -2.98 -3.30
N THR A 39 -11.52 -2.07 -3.83
CA THR A 39 -12.96 -2.07 -3.58
C THR A 39 -13.68 -2.23 -4.92
N GLN A 40 -14.44 -3.31 -5.07
CA GLN A 40 -15.30 -3.53 -6.22
C GLN A 40 -16.73 -3.13 -5.89
N PHE A 41 -17.36 -2.36 -6.78
CA PHE A 41 -18.75 -1.94 -6.64
C PHE A 41 -19.42 -1.82 -8.00
N HIS A 42 -20.74 -1.88 -8.01
CA HIS A 42 -21.55 -1.54 -9.18
C HIS A 42 -21.80 -0.04 -9.17
N ASP A 43 -21.58 0.63 -10.30
CA ASP A 43 -22.04 2.01 -10.47
C ASP A 43 -23.58 2.06 -10.62
N ASN A 44 -24.13 3.27 -10.67
CA ASN A 44 -25.57 3.48 -10.82
C ASN A 44 -26.14 2.94 -12.15
N TYR A 45 -25.29 2.49 -13.07
CA TYR A 45 -25.63 1.94 -14.37
C TYR A 45 -25.35 0.43 -14.47
N GLY A 46 -24.94 -0.21 -13.37
CA GLY A 46 -24.69 -1.65 -13.29
C GLY A 46 -23.31 -2.08 -13.81
N ALA A 47 -22.40 -1.15 -14.11
CA ALA A 47 -21.04 -1.47 -14.51
C ALA A 47 -20.17 -1.78 -13.28
N LEU A 48 -19.31 -2.80 -13.39
CA LEU A 48 -18.30 -3.11 -12.38
C LEU A 48 -17.19 -2.04 -12.40
N LYS A 49 -17.01 -1.37 -11.26
CA LYS A 49 -15.90 -0.44 -11.00
C LYS A 49 -15.02 -1.00 -9.89
N ALA A 50 -13.70 -0.83 -10.04
CA ALA A 50 -12.71 -1.15 -9.02
C ALA A 50 -11.90 0.11 -8.70
N ASP A 51 -11.80 0.45 -7.42
CA ASP A 51 -10.89 1.49 -6.93
C ASP A 51 -9.72 0.83 -6.20
N VAL A 52 -8.49 1.21 -6.58
CA VAL A 52 -7.25 0.75 -5.95
C VAL A 52 -6.64 1.92 -5.18
N VAL A 53 -6.65 1.83 -3.85
CA VAL A 53 -6.09 2.86 -2.97
C VAL A 53 -4.73 2.41 -2.43
N PHE A 54 -3.74 3.27 -2.59
CA PHE A 54 -2.39 3.11 -2.05
C PHE A 54 -2.22 4.00 -0.81
N THR A 55 -1.92 3.42 0.35
CA THR A 55 -1.63 4.18 1.57
C THR A 55 -0.25 3.81 2.08
N LEU A 56 0.60 4.82 2.30
CA LEU A 56 1.92 4.67 2.92
C LEU A 56 1.77 4.71 4.44
N GLY A 57 2.12 3.61 5.11
CA GLY A 57 2.25 3.56 6.56
C GLY A 57 3.64 4.00 7.00
N ASN A 58 3.72 4.90 7.98
CA ASN A 58 4.96 5.31 8.65
C ASN A 58 4.75 5.32 10.16
N THR A 59 5.77 4.96 10.93
CA THR A 59 5.80 5.17 12.39
C THR A 59 6.02 6.66 12.66
N GLN A 60 5.11 7.28 13.42
CA GLN A 60 5.35 8.61 13.99
C GLN A 60 6.51 8.57 14.99
#